data_AF-A0A8W7K9Q8-F1
#
_entry.id   AF-A0A8W7K9Q8-F1
#
_cell.length_a   1.000
_cell.length_b   1.000
_cell.length_c   1.000
_cell.angle_alpha   90.00
_cell.angle_beta   90.00
_cell.angle_gamma   90.00
#
_symmetry.space_group_name_H-M   'P 1'
#
loop_
_entity.id
_entity.type
_entity.pdbx_description
1 polymer ?
#
loop_
_entity_poly.entity_id
_entity_poly.type
_entity_poly.pdbx_seq_one_letter_code
_entity_poly.pdbx_strand_id
1 'polypeptide(L)'
;MEVEVLEGEEVCYDHGYAVREDVSRWSSLFGMLSGISNRIEAISTEINSIDNRLKLCEEIQMETAASIGSEVETLKSQMAALKCVIETAEVDALIPSITDLIKPAKCKEDLDELEAKALDEQYKNELVQAIARIHGCNRIGEGATVCYQIIDFFFDRKFMLECSWSGESIKSGKHNQDAKIALSKYCNLIGLVHACVNVADSTYTQNECVQVIRMCLKNSKRRLKANRRRKSAAQIRKKKPTSEELAVKMIAEKQLRRLQATVGKKIGKS
;
A
#
# COMPACT_ATOMS: atom_id res chain seq x y z
N MET A 1 64.26 31.91 96.31
CA MET A 1 65.64 31.37 96.29
C MET A 1 65.49 29.91 96.62
N GLU A 2 65.72 28.96 95.73
CA GLU A 2 66.61 28.95 94.57
C GLU A 2 65.92 28.30 93.37
N VAL A 3 66.24 28.83 92.19
CA VAL A 3 66.00 28.21 90.89
C VAL A 3 67.31 27.53 90.55
N GLU A 4 67.30 26.20 90.41
CA GLU A 4 68.37 25.48 89.73
C GLU A 4 67.77 24.70 88.56
N VAL A 5 68.16 25.16 87.39
CA VAL A 5 68.03 24.50 86.09
C VAL A 5 69.47 24.29 85.60
N LEU A 6 69.66 23.28 84.74
CA LEU A 6 70.84 22.84 83.98
C LEU A 6 71.57 21.66 84.67
N GLU A 7 71.98 20.58 83.99
CA GLU A 7 71.98 20.21 82.58
C GLU A 7 72.35 18.71 82.45
N GLY A 8 71.82 18.04 81.44
CA GLY A 8 72.55 17.07 80.60
C GLY A 8 73.04 15.73 81.18
N GLU A 9 72.39 14.64 80.76
CA GLU A 9 73.12 13.43 80.37
C GLU A 9 72.46 12.81 79.12
N GLU A 10 73.26 12.70 78.06
CA GLU A 10 72.94 12.11 76.76
C GLU A 10 72.98 10.56 76.80
N VAL A 11 72.71 9.98 75.61
CA VAL A 11 73.00 8.62 75.10
C VAL A 11 71.99 7.53 75.53
N CYS A 12 71.39 6.70 74.67
CA CYS A 12 71.76 6.19 73.34
C CYS A 12 70.53 5.93 72.44
N TYR A 13 70.79 5.98 71.13
CA TYR A 13 69.88 5.76 70.00
C TYR A 13 69.31 4.33 69.85
N ASP A 14 68.32 4.26 68.93
CA ASP A 14 67.88 3.13 68.08
C ASP A 14 66.72 2.28 68.65
N HIS A 15 65.51 2.26 68.08
CA HIS A 15 65.21 1.93 66.68
C HIS A 15 63.95 2.67 66.19
N GLY A 16 64.13 3.67 65.33
CA GLY A 16 63.05 4.15 64.49
C GLY A 16 62.77 3.13 63.39
N TYR A 17 61.62 2.46 63.43
CA TYR A 17 61.10 1.80 62.23
C TYR A 17 60.77 2.91 61.22
N ALA A 18 61.74 3.25 60.38
CA ALA A 18 61.50 4.06 59.19
C ALA A 18 60.65 3.23 58.23
N VAL A 19 59.33 3.35 58.33
CA VAL A 19 58.43 3.02 57.22
C VAL A 19 58.84 3.97 56.10
N ARG A 20 59.58 3.49 55.10
CA ARG A 20 59.76 4.24 53.85
C ARG A 20 58.37 4.44 53.27
N GLU A 21 57.78 5.61 53.47
CA GLU A 21 56.61 6.02 52.73
C GLU A 21 56.99 6.06 51.25
N ASP A 22 56.39 5.15 50.49
CA ASP A 22 56.61 5.03 49.06
C ASP A 22 55.89 6.19 48.36
N VAL A 23 56.55 7.36 48.32
CA VAL A 23 56.06 8.60 47.71
C VAL A 23 55.64 8.37 46.25
N SER A 24 56.26 7.40 45.57
CA SER A 24 55.92 6.99 44.20
C SER A 24 54.55 6.32 44.10
N ARG A 25 54.13 5.58 45.12
CA ARG A 25 52.79 4.96 45.19
C ARG A 25 51.71 6.02 45.42
N TRP A 26 51.98 6.99 46.28
CA TRP A 26 51.08 8.11 46.52
C TRP A 26 50.92 9.01 45.30
N SER A 27 52.01 9.37 44.62
CA SER A 27 51.94 10.20 43.41
C SER A 27 51.17 9.52 42.27
N SER A 28 51.31 8.20 42.11
CA SER A 28 50.51 7.41 41.17
C SER A 28 49.02 7.41 41.51
N LEU A 29 48.67 7.23 42.78
CA LEU A 29 47.27 7.30 43.24
C LEU A 29 46.65 8.68 43.05
N PHE A 30 47.39 9.76 43.33
CA PHE A 30 46.94 11.13 43.05
C PHE A 30 46.74 11.38 41.55
N GLY A 31 47.62 10.84 40.70
CA GLY A 31 47.46 10.89 39.25
C GLY A 31 46.17 10.19 38.79
N MET A 32 45.89 9.00 39.32
CA MET A 32 44.64 8.29 39.03
C MET A 32 43.41 9.05 39.53
N LEU A 33 43.45 9.62 40.74
CA LEU A 33 42.35 10.39 41.31
C LEU A 33 42.06 11.66 40.51
N SER A 34 43.11 12.37 40.08
CA SER A 34 43.00 13.52 39.18
C SER A 34 42.37 13.13 37.84
N GLY A 35 42.82 12.01 37.26
CA GLY A 35 42.23 11.46 36.02
C GLY A 35 40.76 11.10 36.17
N ILE A 36 40.36 10.52 37.31
CA ILE A 36 38.95 10.23 37.62
C ILE A 36 38.16 11.54 37.77
N SER A 37 38.69 12.53 38.48
CA SER A 37 38.04 13.83 38.68
C SER A 37 37.74 14.53 37.35
N ASN A 38 38.72 14.59 36.45
CA ASN A 38 38.55 15.21 35.13
C ASN A 38 37.49 14.46 34.29
N ARG A 39 37.42 13.13 34.40
CA ARG A 39 36.38 12.33 33.72
C ARG A 39 35.00 12.57 34.31
N ILE A 40 34.89 12.75 35.63
CA ILE A 40 33.62 13.10 36.29
C ILE A 40 33.13 14.46 35.80
N GLU A 41 34.03 15.43 35.68
CA GLU A 41 33.69 16.77 35.18
C GLU A 41 33.26 16.72 33.70
N ALA A 42 33.98 15.98 32.85
CA ALA A 42 33.61 15.77 31.46
C ALA A 42 32.22 15.12 31.34
N ILE A 43 31.94 14.05 32.10
CA ILE A 43 30.62 13.40 32.12
C ILE A 43 29.54 14.37 32.60
N SER A 44 29.83 15.20 33.61
CA SER A 44 28.88 16.17 34.14
C SER A 44 28.49 17.22 33.09
N THR A 45 29.45 17.69 32.29
CA THR A 45 29.18 18.64 31.20
C THR A 45 28.38 18.00 30.06
N GLU A 46 28.65 16.73 29.72
CA GLU A 46 27.86 15.98 28.74
C GLU A 46 26.41 15.76 29.21
N ILE A 47 26.20 15.39 30.48
CA ILE A 47 24.86 15.24 31.06
C ILE A 47 24.06 16.54 30.95
N ASN A 48 24.67 17.68 31.28
CA ASN A 48 24.01 18.98 31.18
C ASN A 48 23.65 19.34 29.72
N SER A 49 24.52 18.98 28.77
CA SER A 49 24.25 19.16 27.34
C SER A 49 23.08 18.30 26.87
N ILE A 50 22.99 17.06 27.32
CA ILE A 50 21.87 16.16 27.03
C ILE A 50 20.57 16.70 27.63
N ASP A 51 20.60 17.18 28.87
CA ASP A 51 19.42 17.75 29.54
C ASP A 51 18.84 18.95 28.78
N ASN A 52 19.70 19.86 28.32
CA ASN A 52 19.27 21.00 27.51
C ASN A 52 18.64 20.57 26.17
N ARG A 53 19.20 19.54 25.53
CA ARG A 53 18.65 19.00 24.28
C ARG A 53 17.31 18.29 24.49
N LEU A 54 17.12 17.63 25.63
CA LEU A 54 15.84 17.02 25.99
C LEU A 54 14.74 18.07 26.16
N LYS A 55 15.01 19.14 26.90
CA LYS A 55 14.07 20.27 27.08
C LYS A 55 13.63 20.86 25.73
N LEU A 56 14.58 21.12 24.84
CA LEU A 56 14.26 21.63 23.50
C LEU A 56 13.38 20.64 22.69
N CYS A 57 13.63 19.33 22.84
CA CYS A 57 12.84 18.31 22.16
C CYS A 57 11.40 18.28 22.69
N GLU A 58 11.20 18.42 24.01
CA GLU A 58 9.88 18.47 24.64
C GLU A 58 9.08 19.69 24.19
N GLU A 59 9.71 20.86 24.08
CA GLU A 59 9.07 22.08 23.57
C GLU A 59 8.59 21.90 22.12
N ILE A 60 9.46 21.39 21.24
CA ILE A 60 9.12 21.12 19.84
C ILE A 60 8.00 20.07 19.73
N GLN A 61 8.03 19.04 20.58
CA GLN A 61 6.98 18.02 20.60
C GLN A 61 5.63 18.61 21.02
N MET A 62 5.60 19.49 22.03
CA MET A 62 4.36 20.16 22.44
C MET A 62 3.80 21.05 21.34
N GLU A 63 4.64 21.83 20.66
CA GLU A 63 4.22 22.72 19.57
C GLU A 63 3.68 21.94 18.37
N THR A 64 4.40 20.89 17.94
CA THR A 64 3.98 20.03 16.83
C THR A 64 2.70 19.25 17.15
N ALA A 65 2.56 18.75 18.39
CA ALA A 65 1.33 18.08 18.84
C ALA A 65 0.13 19.04 18.87
N ALA A 66 0.33 20.29 19.31
CA ALA A 66 -0.71 21.31 19.30
C ALA A 66 -1.13 21.68 17.87
N SER A 67 -0.18 21.84 16.96
CA SER A 67 -0.45 22.11 15.54
C SER A 67 -1.26 20.99 14.89
N ILE A 68 -0.81 19.73 15.03
CA ILE A 68 -1.52 18.55 14.51
C ILE A 68 -2.93 18.46 15.12
N GLY A 69 -3.07 18.71 16.42
CA GLY A 69 -4.37 18.72 17.08
C GLY A 69 -5.35 19.73 16.46
N SER A 70 -4.87 20.93 16.12
CA SER A 70 -5.68 21.96 15.48
C SER A 70 -6.09 21.62 14.04
N GLU A 71 -5.20 20.99 13.27
CA GLU A 71 -5.50 20.51 11.91
C GLU A 71 -6.55 19.39 11.94
N VAL A 72 -6.42 18.44 12.88
CA VAL A 72 -7.38 17.35 13.04
C VAL A 72 -8.77 17.88 13.39
N GLU A 73 -8.88 18.86 14.30
CA GLU A 73 -10.19 19.42 14.66
C GLU A 73 -10.80 20.24 13.51
N THR A 74 -9.95 20.88 12.69
CA THR A 74 -10.37 21.56 11.46
C THR A 74 -10.94 20.55 10.45
N LEU A 75 -10.22 19.45 10.18
CA LEU A 75 -10.66 18.40 9.26
C LEU A 75 -11.97 17.75 9.75
N LYS A 76 -12.08 17.48 11.05
CA LYS A 76 -13.30 16.93 11.66
C LYS A 76 -14.49 17.86 11.48
N SER A 77 -14.28 19.17 11.65
CA SER A 77 -15.31 20.18 11.42
C SER A 77 -15.73 20.25 9.95
N GLN A 78 -14.78 20.19 9.01
CA GLN A 78 -15.05 20.13 7.57
C GLN A 78 -15.84 18.87 7.19
N MET A 79 -15.48 17.71 7.75
CA MET A 79 -16.21 16.46 7.53
C MET A 79 -17.64 16.53 8.07
N ALA A 80 -17.86 17.13 9.24
CA ALA A 80 -19.18 17.32 9.80
C ALA A 80 -20.05 18.26 8.93
N ALA A 81 -19.46 19.34 8.42
CA ALA A 81 -20.14 20.25 7.50
C ALA A 81 -20.53 19.55 6.19
N LEU A 82 -19.61 18.82 5.57
CA LEU A 82 -19.88 18.03 4.36
C LEU A 82 -20.97 16.99 4.60
N LYS A 83 -20.93 16.30 5.75
CA LYS A 83 -21.95 15.34 6.14
C LYS A 83 -23.32 15.99 6.28
N CYS A 84 -23.41 17.15 6.93
CA CYS A 84 -24.66 17.91 7.06
C CYS A 84 -25.21 18.33 5.68
N VAL A 85 -24.36 18.80 4.77
CA VAL A 85 -24.76 19.12 3.39
C VAL A 85 -25.30 17.89 2.66
N ILE A 86 -24.70 16.72 2.87
CA ILE A 86 -25.16 15.46 2.27
C ILE A 86 -26.48 14.98 2.89
N GLU A 87 -26.67 15.13 4.21
CA GLU A 87 -27.90 14.73 4.91
C GLU A 87 -29.08 15.68 4.65
N THR A 88 -28.81 16.97 4.46
CA THR A 88 -29.83 17.99 4.14
C THR A 88 -30.24 17.98 2.67
N ALA A 89 -29.38 17.47 1.79
CA ALA A 89 -29.79 17.09 0.45
C ALA A 89 -30.51 15.73 0.53
N GLU A 90 -31.78 15.67 0.15
CA GLU A 90 -32.50 14.41 -0.07
C GLU A 90 -31.91 13.70 -1.31
N VAL A 91 -30.68 13.19 -1.18
CA VAL A 91 -29.90 12.63 -2.29
C VAL A 91 -30.49 11.29 -2.74
N ASP A 92 -31.08 10.50 -1.83
CA ASP A 92 -31.61 9.17 -2.14
C ASP A 92 -32.88 9.17 -3.02
N ALA A 93 -33.63 10.28 -3.08
CA ALA A 93 -34.89 10.34 -3.83
C ALA A 93 -34.77 10.91 -5.25
N LEU A 94 -33.65 11.58 -5.58
CA LEU A 94 -33.47 12.28 -6.86
C LEU A 94 -32.43 11.65 -7.80
N ILE A 95 -31.76 10.58 -7.38
CA ILE A 95 -30.74 9.93 -8.21
C ILE A 95 -31.40 8.84 -9.06
N PRO A 96 -31.34 8.95 -10.40
CA PRO A 96 -31.87 7.91 -11.26
C PRO A 96 -31.05 6.61 -11.10
N SER A 97 -31.73 5.47 -10.96
CA SER A 97 -31.09 4.15 -10.90
C SER A 97 -30.33 3.91 -12.20
N ILE A 98 -29.18 3.23 -12.17
CA ILE A 98 -28.40 2.92 -13.40
C ILE A 98 -29.24 2.24 -14.49
N THR A 99 -30.26 1.48 -14.09
CA THR A 99 -31.20 0.79 -14.97
C THR A 99 -32.16 1.74 -15.69
N ASP A 100 -32.35 2.94 -15.15
CA ASP A 100 -33.18 4.00 -15.73
C ASP A 100 -32.33 4.88 -16.67
N LEU A 101 -31.04 5.08 -16.35
CA LEU A 101 -30.10 5.81 -17.22
C LEU A 101 -29.71 5.00 -18.46
N ILE A 102 -29.36 3.71 -18.31
CA ILE A 102 -28.94 2.85 -19.42
C ILE A 102 -30.02 1.84 -19.75
N LYS A 103 -30.43 1.84 -21.02
CA LYS A 103 -31.13 0.70 -21.63
C LYS A 103 -30.10 -0.18 -22.33
N PRO A 104 -29.96 -1.46 -21.97
CA PRO A 104 -29.01 -2.35 -22.63
C PRO A 104 -29.33 -2.47 -24.13
N ALA A 105 -28.34 -2.31 -24.99
CA ALA A 105 -28.51 -2.43 -26.43
C ALA A 105 -28.92 -3.85 -26.84
N LYS A 106 -30.00 -3.94 -27.63
CA LYS A 106 -30.57 -5.19 -28.15
C LYS A 106 -30.49 -5.28 -29.67
N CYS A 107 -30.37 -4.16 -30.36
CA CYS A 107 -30.18 -4.08 -31.80
C CYS A 107 -29.14 -3.02 -32.17
N LYS A 108 -28.90 -2.86 -33.48
CA LYS A 108 -27.91 -1.90 -33.98
C LYS A 108 -28.33 -0.45 -33.71
N GLU A 109 -29.63 -0.16 -33.82
CA GLU A 109 -30.19 1.17 -33.63
C GLU A 109 -29.97 1.63 -32.17
N ASP A 110 -30.20 0.75 -31.19
CA ASP A 110 -29.88 1.03 -29.78
C ASP A 110 -28.39 1.37 -29.58
N LEU A 111 -27.51 0.71 -30.33
CA LEU A 111 -26.07 0.91 -30.25
C LEU A 111 -25.65 2.26 -30.84
N ASP A 112 -26.25 2.64 -31.98
CA ASP A 112 -26.06 3.94 -32.61
C ASP A 112 -26.58 5.07 -31.70
N GLU A 113 -27.71 4.87 -31.01
CA GLU A 113 -28.24 5.81 -30.01
C GLU A 113 -27.32 5.95 -28.79
N LEU A 114 -26.80 4.83 -28.25
CA LEU A 114 -25.87 4.85 -27.12
C LEU A 114 -24.57 5.58 -27.47
N GLU A 115 -24.07 5.41 -28.69
CA GLU A 115 -22.90 6.13 -29.18
C GLU A 115 -23.14 7.64 -29.26
N ALA A 116 -24.30 8.05 -29.78
CA ALA A 116 -24.69 9.45 -29.82
C ALA A 116 -24.82 10.06 -28.41
N LYS A 117 -25.44 9.33 -27.47
CA LYS A 117 -25.53 9.74 -26.06
C LYS A 117 -24.18 9.77 -25.37
N ALA A 118 -23.29 8.83 -25.71
CA ALA A 118 -21.92 8.80 -25.21
C ALA A 118 -21.07 9.96 -25.74
N LEU A 119 -21.59 10.87 -26.58
CA LEU A 119 -20.95 12.13 -26.89
C LEU A 119 -21.23 13.21 -25.83
N ASP A 120 -22.41 13.18 -25.20
CA ASP A 120 -22.85 14.18 -24.23
C ASP A 120 -22.11 14.02 -22.90
N GLU A 121 -21.38 15.06 -22.51
CA GLU A 121 -20.60 15.09 -21.27
C GLU A 121 -21.48 15.02 -20.02
N GLN A 122 -22.69 15.58 -20.05
CA GLN A 122 -23.58 15.53 -18.90
C GLN A 122 -24.04 14.09 -18.65
N TYR A 123 -24.50 13.40 -19.70
CA TYR A 123 -24.83 11.99 -19.65
C TYR A 123 -23.66 11.11 -19.18
N LYS A 124 -22.44 11.35 -19.67
CA LYS A 124 -21.24 10.63 -19.21
C LYS A 124 -21.04 10.79 -17.70
N ASN A 125 -21.07 12.01 -17.20
CA ASN A 125 -20.81 12.32 -15.81
C ASN A 125 -21.86 11.69 -14.87
N GLU A 126 -23.14 11.81 -15.22
CA GLU A 126 -24.24 11.19 -14.47
C GLU A 126 -24.06 9.67 -14.39
N LEU A 127 -23.69 9.05 -15.51
CA LEU A 127 -23.54 7.61 -15.58
C LEU A 127 -22.31 7.09 -14.83
N VAL A 128 -21.19 7.80 -14.97
CA VAL A 128 -19.96 7.52 -14.23
C VAL A 128 -20.22 7.61 -12.72
N GLN A 129 -20.97 8.63 -12.26
CA GLN A 129 -21.36 8.74 -10.85
C GLN A 129 -22.27 7.58 -10.40
N ALA A 130 -23.25 7.19 -11.22
CA ALA A 130 -24.13 6.05 -10.91
C ALA A 130 -23.33 4.74 -10.76
N ILE A 131 -22.36 4.49 -11.65
CA ILE A 131 -21.49 3.31 -11.59
C ILE A 131 -20.54 3.37 -10.40
N ALA A 132 -19.99 4.55 -10.09
CA ALA A 132 -19.12 4.76 -8.94
C ALA A 132 -19.81 4.38 -7.63
N ARG A 133 -21.11 4.66 -7.49
CA ARG A 133 -21.91 4.26 -6.32
C ARG A 133 -22.05 2.75 -6.19
N ILE A 134 -22.20 2.03 -7.31
CA ILE A 134 -22.39 0.57 -7.31
C ILE A 134 -21.09 -0.18 -7.06
N HIS A 135 -20.01 0.24 -7.72
CA HIS A 135 -18.73 -0.47 -7.69
C HIS A 135 -17.76 0.09 -6.63
N GLY A 136 -17.92 1.33 -6.18
CA GLY A 136 -16.98 2.04 -5.29
C GLY A 136 -15.75 2.58 -6.05
N CYS A 137 -14.91 3.35 -5.35
CA CYS A 137 -13.84 4.17 -5.97
C CYS A 137 -12.39 3.74 -5.65
N ASN A 138 -12.15 2.54 -5.11
CA ASN A 138 -10.82 2.11 -4.70
C ASN A 138 -10.56 0.61 -4.92
N ARG A 139 -10.71 0.16 -6.17
CA ARG A 139 -10.51 -1.24 -6.58
C ARG A 139 -9.29 -1.40 -7.49
N ILE A 140 -8.15 -0.91 -7.03
CA ILE A 140 -6.90 -0.95 -7.79
C ILE A 140 -6.57 -2.39 -8.20
N GLY A 141 -6.39 -2.62 -9.51
CA GLY A 141 -6.06 -3.92 -10.09
C GLY A 141 -7.27 -4.84 -10.34
N GLU A 142 -8.50 -4.42 -10.00
CA GLU A 142 -9.73 -5.18 -10.30
C GLU A 142 -10.49 -4.66 -11.52
N GLY A 143 -9.97 -3.67 -12.26
CA GLY A 143 -10.66 -2.99 -13.35
C GLY A 143 -11.24 -3.94 -14.41
N ALA A 144 -10.54 -5.04 -14.73
CA ALA A 144 -11.06 -6.04 -15.66
C ALA A 144 -12.33 -6.74 -15.14
N THR A 145 -12.38 -7.07 -13.85
CA THR A 145 -13.54 -7.69 -13.20
C THR A 145 -14.73 -6.74 -13.20
N VAL A 146 -14.49 -5.48 -12.86
CA VAL A 146 -15.49 -4.40 -12.89
C VAL A 146 -16.00 -4.18 -14.31
N CYS A 147 -15.12 -4.13 -15.31
CA CYS A 147 -15.48 -3.98 -16.72
C CYS A 147 -16.41 -5.11 -17.21
N TYR A 148 -16.15 -6.37 -16.84
CA TYR A 148 -17.08 -7.47 -17.17
C TYR A 148 -18.49 -7.30 -16.60
N GLN A 149 -18.60 -6.66 -15.43
CA GLN A 149 -19.89 -6.38 -14.79
C GLN A 149 -20.57 -5.19 -15.48
N ILE A 150 -19.81 -4.13 -15.76
CA ILE A 150 -20.32 -2.92 -16.40
C ILE A 150 -20.87 -3.21 -17.81
N ILE A 151 -20.17 -4.06 -18.60
CA ILE A 151 -20.61 -4.45 -19.94
C ILE A 151 -22.02 -5.05 -19.95
N ASP A 152 -22.43 -5.75 -18.88
CA ASP A 152 -23.78 -6.34 -18.80
C ASP A 152 -24.89 -5.29 -18.56
N PHE A 153 -24.55 -4.03 -18.23
CA PHE A 153 -25.50 -2.91 -18.22
C PHE A 153 -25.66 -2.28 -19.61
N PHE A 154 -24.59 -2.21 -20.39
CA PHE A 154 -24.61 -1.59 -21.73
C PHE A 154 -25.17 -2.50 -22.82
N PHE A 155 -25.01 -3.82 -22.70
CA PHE A 155 -25.33 -4.75 -23.78
C PHE A 155 -26.19 -5.91 -23.32
N ASP A 156 -27.21 -6.26 -24.11
CA ASP A 156 -27.87 -7.53 -23.95
C ASP A 156 -26.95 -8.69 -24.38
N ARG A 157 -26.97 -9.78 -23.61
CA ARG A 157 -26.09 -10.93 -23.87
C ARG A 157 -26.45 -11.68 -25.15
N LYS A 158 -27.71 -11.64 -25.61
CA LYS A 158 -28.12 -12.23 -26.89
C LYS A 158 -27.61 -11.35 -28.03
N PHE A 159 -27.79 -10.03 -27.92
CA PHE A 159 -27.29 -9.08 -28.92
C PHE A 159 -25.77 -9.18 -29.13
N MET A 160 -25.00 -9.37 -28.06
CA MET A 160 -23.54 -9.59 -28.14
C MET A 160 -23.12 -10.80 -29.01
N LEU A 161 -24.04 -11.71 -29.39
CA LEU A 161 -23.77 -12.78 -30.36
C LEU A 161 -23.74 -12.28 -31.81
N GLU A 162 -24.49 -11.23 -32.11
CA GLU A 162 -24.64 -10.60 -33.42
C GLU A 162 -23.51 -9.61 -33.70
N CYS A 163 -22.82 -9.16 -32.65
CA CYS A 163 -21.65 -8.31 -32.76
C CYS A 163 -20.34 -9.10 -32.95
N SER A 164 -19.35 -8.45 -33.56
CA SER A 164 -17.94 -8.84 -33.53
C SER A 164 -17.07 -7.59 -33.44
N TRP A 165 -15.76 -7.77 -33.26
CA TRP A 165 -14.88 -6.61 -33.15
C TRP A 165 -14.81 -5.81 -34.46
N SER A 166 -14.44 -6.46 -35.56
CA SER A 166 -14.29 -5.82 -36.89
C SER A 166 -15.54 -5.91 -37.79
N GLY A 167 -16.56 -6.68 -37.40
CA GLY A 167 -17.73 -6.99 -38.24
C GLY A 167 -17.53 -8.18 -39.18
N GLU A 168 -16.29 -8.66 -39.33
CA GLU A 168 -15.97 -9.76 -40.24
C GLU A 168 -16.30 -11.12 -39.62
N SER A 169 -16.92 -12.00 -40.42
CA SER A 169 -17.10 -13.40 -40.08
C SER A 169 -15.86 -14.20 -40.48
N ILE A 170 -15.10 -14.69 -39.49
CA ILE A 170 -13.90 -15.54 -39.70
C ILE A 170 -14.24 -16.87 -40.42
N LYS A 171 -15.53 -17.25 -40.50
CA LYS A 171 -15.95 -18.59 -40.91
C LYS A 171 -16.44 -18.75 -42.34
N SER A 172 -16.46 -17.70 -43.16
CA SER A 172 -17.05 -17.82 -44.49
C SER A 172 -16.24 -17.04 -45.52
N GLY A 173 -15.43 -17.76 -46.31
CA GLY A 173 -14.96 -17.34 -47.63
C GLY A 173 -16.09 -17.19 -48.67
N LYS A 174 -17.32 -16.91 -48.21
CA LYS A 174 -18.47 -16.50 -48.99
C LYS A 174 -18.83 -15.11 -48.51
N HIS A 175 -18.60 -14.13 -49.37
CA HIS A 175 -18.98 -12.74 -49.16
C HIS A 175 -20.48 -12.63 -48.82
N ASN A 176 -20.79 -11.76 -47.85
CA ASN A 176 -21.96 -10.87 -47.83
C ASN A 176 -23.38 -11.43 -47.56
N GLN A 177 -23.61 -12.34 -46.60
CA GLN A 177 -24.99 -12.54 -46.09
C GLN A 177 -25.11 -12.38 -44.57
N ASP A 178 -24.09 -12.74 -43.77
CA ASP A 178 -24.15 -12.65 -42.29
C ASP A 178 -23.04 -11.76 -41.70
N ALA A 179 -22.88 -10.54 -42.20
CA ALA A 179 -21.90 -9.60 -41.63
C ALA A 179 -22.34 -9.21 -40.21
N LYS A 180 -21.45 -9.38 -39.24
CA LYS A 180 -21.71 -9.04 -37.84
C LYS A 180 -21.58 -7.54 -37.62
N ILE A 181 -22.21 -7.03 -36.56
CA ILE A 181 -22.10 -5.61 -36.19
C ILE A 181 -20.68 -5.36 -35.65
N ALA A 182 -19.96 -4.41 -36.25
CA ALA A 182 -18.58 -4.07 -35.88
C ALA A 182 -18.54 -3.12 -34.67
N LEU A 183 -18.23 -3.66 -33.48
CA LEU A 183 -18.13 -2.86 -32.25
C LEU A 183 -16.97 -1.87 -32.25
N SER A 184 -15.94 -2.08 -33.06
CA SER A 184 -14.78 -1.17 -33.14
C SER A 184 -15.12 0.24 -33.63
N LYS A 185 -16.29 0.45 -34.24
CA LYS A 185 -16.72 1.74 -34.77
C LYS A 185 -17.28 2.68 -33.69
N TYR A 186 -17.63 2.15 -32.53
CA TYR A 186 -18.32 2.84 -31.44
C TYR A 186 -17.32 3.34 -30.40
N CYS A 187 -16.47 4.29 -30.80
CA CYS A 187 -15.35 4.74 -29.97
C CYS A 187 -15.79 5.54 -28.75
N ASN A 188 -16.88 6.32 -28.85
CA ASN A 188 -17.38 7.12 -27.74
C ASN A 188 -17.98 6.22 -26.66
N LEU A 189 -18.74 5.20 -27.06
CA LEU A 189 -19.26 4.20 -26.14
C LEU A 189 -18.13 3.41 -25.45
N ILE A 190 -17.10 3.00 -26.19
CA ILE A 190 -15.94 2.31 -25.59
C ILE A 190 -15.22 3.24 -24.60
N GLY A 191 -15.08 4.53 -24.94
CA GLY A 191 -14.53 5.55 -24.05
C GLY A 191 -15.38 5.74 -22.80
N LEU A 192 -16.71 5.76 -22.92
CA LEU A 192 -17.63 5.84 -21.80
C LEU A 192 -17.49 4.62 -20.87
N VAL A 193 -17.47 3.40 -21.43
CA VAL A 193 -17.26 2.18 -20.64
C VAL A 193 -15.93 2.24 -19.88
N HIS A 194 -14.86 2.73 -20.52
CA HIS A 194 -13.58 2.92 -19.84
C HIS A 194 -13.65 3.97 -18.73
N ALA A 195 -14.25 5.13 -18.98
CA ALA A 195 -14.42 6.18 -17.95
C ALA A 195 -15.16 5.64 -16.73
N CYS A 196 -16.19 4.82 -16.95
CA CYS A 196 -16.95 4.17 -15.89
C CYS A 196 -16.10 3.19 -15.06
N VAL A 197 -15.21 2.42 -15.68
CA VAL A 197 -14.30 1.51 -14.96
C VAL A 197 -13.18 2.27 -14.26
N ASN A 198 -12.67 3.34 -14.89
CA ASN A 198 -11.56 4.13 -14.40
C ASN A 198 -11.86 4.83 -13.07
N VAL A 199 -13.14 5.09 -12.78
CA VAL A 199 -13.54 5.59 -11.45
C VAL A 199 -13.41 4.53 -10.36
N ALA A 200 -13.60 3.25 -10.68
CA ALA A 200 -13.37 2.17 -9.74
C ALA A 200 -11.89 1.78 -9.63
N ASP A 201 -11.16 1.80 -10.74
CA ASP A 201 -9.75 1.44 -10.83
C ASP A 201 -8.99 2.43 -11.72
N SER A 202 -8.31 3.40 -11.09
CA SER A 202 -7.55 4.45 -11.78
C SER A 202 -6.34 3.93 -12.55
N THR A 203 -5.92 2.68 -12.33
CA THR A 203 -4.83 2.04 -13.08
C THR A 203 -5.31 1.38 -14.36
N TYR A 204 -6.63 1.28 -14.56
CA TYR A 204 -7.23 0.58 -15.69
C TYR A 204 -7.11 1.37 -16.99
N THR A 205 -6.49 0.77 -18.00
CA THR A 205 -6.19 1.44 -19.26
C THR A 205 -7.28 1.25 -20.32
N GLN A 206 -7.36 2.18 -21.27
CA GLN A 206 -8.24 2.06 -22.45
C GLN A 206 -7.95 0.78 -23.25
N ASN A 207 -6.68 0.38 -23.34
CA ASN A 207 -6.29 -0.84 -24.02
C ASN A 207 -6.85 -2.08 -23.31
N GLU A 208 -6.80 -2.13 -21.98
CA GLU A 208 -7.41 -3.23 -21.22
C GLU A 208 -8.93 -3.26 -21.38
N CYS A 209 -9.59 -2.10 -21.47
CA CYS A 209 -11.02 -2.00 -21.80
C CYS A 209 -11.33 -2.70 -23.12
N VAL A 210 -10.61 -2.33 -24.18
CA VAL A 210 -10.76 -2.95 -25.51
C VAL A 210 -10.53 -4.47 -25.46
N GLN A 211 -9.51 -4.94 -24.74
CA GLN A 211 -9.23 -6.37 -24.61
C GLN A 211 -10.37 -7.11 -23.89
N VAL A 212 -10.93 -6.55 -22.83
CA VAL A 212 -12.06 -7.15 -22.10
C VAL A 212 -13.31 -7.20 -22.98
N ILE A 213 -13.61 -6.14 -23.74
CA ILE A 213 -14.74 -6.12 -24.68
C ILE A 213 -14.56 -7.19 -25.76
N ARG A 214 -13.37 -7.30 -26.36
CA ARG A 214 -13.05 -8.38 -27.33
C ARG A 214 -13.23 -9.77 -26.72
N MET A 215 -12.82 -9.95 -25.47
CA MET A 215 -13.00 -11.21 -24.74
C MET A 215 -14.47 -11.50 -24.44
N CYS A 216 -15.29 -10.48 -24.16
CA CYS A 216 -16.73 -10.61 -24.02
C CYS A 216 -17.39 -11.08 -25.32
N LEU A 217 -16.96 -10.55 -26.46
CA LEU A 217 -17.46 -10.94 -27.78
C LEU A 217 -17.04 -12.37 -28.15
N LYS A 218 -15.77 -12.73 -27.92
CA LYS A 218 -15.26 -14.08 -28.17
C LYS A 218 -15.98 -15.14 -27.34
N ASN A 219 -16.33 -14.81 -26.10
CA ASN A 219 -16.99 -15.71 -25.16
C ASN A 219 -18.50 -15.48 -25.06
N SER A 220 -19.11 -14.69 -25.95
CA SER A 220 -20.53 -14.32 -25.94
C SER A 220 -21.45 -15.54 -25.78
N LYS A 221 -21.23 -16.62 -26.53
CA LYS A 221 -21.97 -17.89 -26.40
C LYS A 221 -21.88 -18.52 -25.01
N ARG A 222 -20.71 -18.46 -24.37
CA ARG A 222 -20.52 -18.98 -22.99
C ARG A 222 -21.18 -18.06 -21.97
N ARG A 223 -21.06 -16.74 -22.16
CA ARG A 223 -21.67 -15.72 -21.29
C ARG A 223 -23.19 -15.76 -21.33
N LEU A 224 -23.80 -16.05 -22.48
CA LEU A 224 -25.25 -16.23 -22.59
C LEU A 224 -25.75 -17.44 -21.78
N LYS A 225 -25.02 -18.56 -21.81
CA LYS A 225 -25.37 -19.79 -21.07
C LYS A 225 -25.07 -19.70 -19.57
N ALA A 226 -24.14 -18.84 -19.17
CA ALA A 226 -23.77 -18.65 -17.78
C ALA A 226 -24.86 -17.85 -17.05
N ASN A 227 -25.68 -18.53 -16.25
CA ASN A 227 -26.57 -17.86 -15.31
C ASN A 227 -25.72 -16.96 -14.38
N ARG A 228 -26.20 -15.74 -14.07
CA ARG A 228 -25.57 -14.72 -13.21
C ARG A 228 -25.30 -15.16 -11.75
N ARG A 229 -25.16 -16.46 -11.49
CA ARG A 229 -25.02 -17.09 -10.17
C ARG A 229 -23.62 -16.96 -9.56
N ARG A 230 -22.60 -16.52 -10.31
CA ARG A 230 -21.26 -16.27 -9.78
C ARG A 230 -20.78 -14.86 -10.12
N LYS A 231 -20.34 -14.12 -9.10
CA LYS A 231 -19.53 -12.92 -9.27
C LYS A 231 -18.25 -13.34 -10.02
N SER A 232 -17.89 -12.63 -11.08
CA SER A 232 -16.62 -12.83 -11.78
C SER A 232 -15.49 -12.69 -10.77
N ALA A 233 -14.68 -13.74 -10.62
CA ALA A 233 -13.49 -13.71 -9.77
C ALA A 233 -12.28 -13.41 -10.64
N ALA A 234 -11.40 -12.53 -10.17
CA ALA A 234 -10.11 -12.31 -10.81
C ALA A 234 -9.36 -13.65 -10.89
N GLN A 235 -9.14 -14.15 -12.11
CA GLN A 235 -8.23 -15.26 -12.30
C GLN A 235 -6.81 -14.72 -12.23
N ILE A 236 -6.19 -14.83 -11.05
CA ILE A 236 -4.74 -14.67 -10.91
C ILE A 236 -4.10 -15.77 -11.74
N ARG A 237 -3.62 -15.42 -12.95
CA ARG A 237 -2.74 -16.31 -13.70
C ARG A 237 -1.47 -16.47 -12.90
N LYS A 238 -1.26 -17.66 -12.31
CA LYS A 238 0.03 -18.01 -11.71
C LYS A 238 1.10 -17.82 -12.79
N LYS A 239 1.99 -16.83 -12.61
CA LYS A 239 3.15 -16.66 -13.48
C LYS A 239 3.94 -17.97 -13.46
N LYS A 240 4.38 -18.45 -14.63
CA LYS A 240 5.32 -19.57 -14.69
C LYS A 240 6.58 -19.12 -13.94
N PRO A 241 7.11 -19.93 -13.00
CA PRO A 241 8.27 -19.53 -12.23
C PRO A 241 9.44 -19.26 -13.17
N THR A 242 10.20 -18.20 -12.89
CA THR A 242 11.38 -17.85 -13.69
C THR A 242 12.47 -18.93 -13.54
N SER A 243 13.42 -18.97 -14.48
CA SER A 243 14.55 -19.90 -14.43
C SER A 243 15.32 -19.80 -13.10
N GLU A 244 15.43 -18.59 -12.57
CA GLU A 244 16.06 -18.29 -11.28
C GLU A 244 15.27 -18.86 -10.10
N GLU A 245 13.93 -18.72 -10.09
CA GLU A 245 13.08 -19.30 -9.04
C GLU A 245 13.13 -20.84 -9.04
N LEU A 246 13.25 -21.46 -10.22
CA LEU A 246 13.46 -22.90 -10.35
C LEU A 246 14.83 -23.33 -9.81
N ALA A 247 15.89 -22.55 -10.08
CA ALA A 247 17.22 -22.80 -9.55
C ALA A 247 17.27 -22.68 -8.02
N VAL A 248 16.64 -21.65 -7.45
CA VAL A 248 16.53 -21.45 -6.00
C VAL A 248 15.78 -22.61 -5.35
N LYS A 249 14.68 -23.07 -5.97
CA LYS A 249 13.91 -24.21 -5.46
C LYS A 249 14.72 -25.51 -5.46
N MET A 250 15.50 -25.77 -6.51
CA MET A 250 16.40 -26.94 -6.57
C MET A 250 17.50 -26.87 -5.49
N ILE A 251 18.08 -25.68 -5.27
CA ILE A 251 19.10 -25.50 -4.22
C ILE A 251 18.50 -25.76 -2.84
N ALA A 252 17.32 -25.21 -2.55
CA ALA A 252 16.62 -25.43 -1.29
C ALA A 252 16.30 -26.92 -1.06
N GLU A 253 15.83 -27.62 -2.09
CA GLU A 253 15.53 -29.06 -2.00
C GLU A 253 16.80 -29.90 -1.77
N LYS A 254 17.92 -29.53 -2.40
CA LYS A 254 19.22 -30.18 -2.20
C LYS A 254 19.74 -30.00 -0.77
N GLN A 255 19.55 -28.82 -0.17
CA GLN A 255 19.92 -28.57 1.21
C GLN A 255 19.03 -29.34 2.19
N LEU A 256 17.72 -29.42 1.90
CA LEU A 256 16.78 -30.19 2.73
C LEU A 256 17.15 -31.68 2.78
N ARG A 257 17.50 -32.28 1.63
CA ARG A 257 17.98 -33.67 1.57
C ARG A 257 19.28 -33.89 2.35
N ARG A 258 20.21 -32.92 2.31
CA ARG A 258 21.46 -32.98 3.09
C ARG A 258 21.19 -32.95 4.59
N LEU A 259 20.29 -32.07 5.04
CA LEU A 259 19.91 -32.00 6.46
C LEU A 259 19.24 -33.29 6.93
N GLN A 260 18.31 -33.84 6.15
CA GLN A 260 17.67 -35.12 6.46
C GLN A 260 18.67 -36.28 6.52
N ALA A 261 19.67 -36.32 5.62
CA ALA A 261 20.74 -37.32 5.65
C ALA A 261 21.66 -37.17 6.88
N THR A 262 21.91 -35.95 7.36
CA THR A 262 22.70 -35.72 8.58
C THR A 262 21.94 -36.08 9.87
N VAL A 263 20.62 -35.90 9.90
CA VAL A 263 19.77 -36.28 11.02
C VAL A 263 19.67 -37.80 11.15
N GLY A 264 19.56 -38.54 10.03
CA GLY A 264 19.54 -40.01 10.04
C GLY A 264 20.85 -40.66 10.54
N LYS A 265 21.99 -39.97 10.40
CA LYS A 265 23.30 -40.51 10.81
C LYS A 265 23.60 -40.35 12.31
N LYS A 266 22.87 -39.47 13.01
CA LYS A 266 23.00 -39.28 14.48
C LYS A 266 22.19 -40.29 15.31
N ILE A 267 21.25 -41.02 14.70
CA ILE A 267 20.37 -41.99 15.39
C ILE A 267 20.97 -43.42 15.38
N GLY A 268 21.95 -43.71 14.53
CA GLY A 268 22.59 -45.04 14.39
C GLY A 268 23.91 -45.23 15.15
N LYS A 269 24.28 -44.31 16.04
CA LYS A 269 25.44 -44.46 16.95
C LYS A 269 25.01 -44.09 18.37
N SER A 270 24.22 -44.95 18.98
CA SER A 270 24.12 -45.08 20.43
C SER A 270 24.00 -46.55 20.78
#